data_AF-A0A8J7BHJ3-F1
#
_entry.id   AF-A0A8J7BHJ3-F1
#
_cell.length_a   1.000
_cell.length_b   1.000
_cell.length_c   1.000
_cell.angle_alpha   90.00
_cell.angle_beta   90.00
_cell.angle_gamma   90.00
#
_symmetry.space_group_name_H-M   'P 1'
#
loop_
_entity.id
_entity.type
_entity.pdbx_description
1 polymer ?
#
loop_
_entity_poly.entity_id
_entity_poly.type
_entity_poly.pdbx_seq_one_letter_code
_entity_poly.pdbx_strand_id
1 'polypeptide(L)'
;MASSFTWLDYSEQDRRKMLDVISLFREQTTRDELGIGAIRDAFANLFFPGVSTIQTRARYFLFIPWVYQDLVNRKTTSQQVDGKLRQQEVALINILAESADKDGTIGKVSRAALKRLPSSIYWYGLGSWGIYRYGGSQQEYHQAFDRLNRSSRRTQHNDDGDILSLQSTEWDPHLPQAPADFPASASFRLTAEEAEYLADRIAQRHPRSLLAHLVRQSEPSKSRFPWQHPAVDSLPPDLQEQLLHAQNFSELIHGAALLYNLMLAEAKPDATLAELYRTDLQQWATQLSARVEALQGWNRQAFWQLVNQQAGPVRITQSFVNYWFDLALDPDSAFSVADNAAAKALIHDREVALKGQQARLDNPRALELWLGNSGALQLNFRWPTVSKILNDVLTGLAQQEADYDVAA
;
A
#
# COMPACT_ATOMS: atom_id res chain seq x y z
N MET A 1 -31.15 20.84 -4.74
CA MET A 1 -30.31 19.70 -5.17
C MET A 1 -28.87 20.13 -5.00
N ALA A 2 -28.24 19.72 -3.89
CA ALA A 2 -26.89 20.12 -3.55
C ALA A 2 -25.89 19.36 -4.43
N SER A 3 -25.12 20.10 -5.23
CA SER A 3 -23.99 19.57 -6.00
C SER A 3 -22.83 19.32 -5.03
N SER A 4 -22.52 18.05 -4.74
CA SER A 4 -21.36 17.69 -3.93
C SER A 4 -20.08 17.90 -4.73
N PHE A 5 -19.16 18.69 -4.19
CA PHE A 5 -17.82 18.91 -4.71
C PHE A 5 -17.03 17.58 -4.79
N THR A 6 -16.69 17.14 -6.01
CA THR A 6 -15.92 15.89 -6.26
C THR A 6 -14.65 16.14 -7.09
N TRP A 7 -14.20 17.40 -7.21
CA TRP A 7 -13.14 17.79 -8.16
C TRP A 7 -11.78 18.13 -7.52
N LEU A 8 -11.44 17.54 -6.37
CA LEU A 8 -10.15 17.82 -5.69
C LEU A 8 -9.36 16.57 -5.21
N ASP A 9 -9.93 15.36 -5.22
CA ASP A 9 -9.23 14.15 -4.73
C ASP A 9 -8.37 13.42 -5.78
N TYR A 10 -8.50 13.76 -7.07
CA TYR A 10 -7.80 13.02 -8.14
C TYR A 10 -6.28 13.30 -8.18
N SER A 11 -5.79 14.49 -7.81
CA SER A 11 -4.37 14.84 -8.01
C SER A 11 -3.42 14.07 -7.09
N GLU A 12 -3.70 14.01 -5.78
CA GLU A 12 -2.81 13.31 -4.83
C GLU A 12 -2.96 11.79 -4.90
N GLN A 13 -4.17 11.29 -5.17
CA GLN A 13 -4.36 9.85 -5.35
C GLN A 13 -3.60 9.36 -6.58
N ASP A 14 -3.63 10.10 -7.68
CA ASP A 14 -2.90 9.75 -8.90
C ASP A 14 -1.38 9.96 -8.74
N ARG A 15 -0.96 11.01 -8.02
CA ARG A 15 0.45 11.19 -7.63
C ARG A 15 0.95 10.01 -6.80
N ARG A 16 0.19 9.57 -5.79
CA ARG A 16 0.50 8.38 -4.99
C ARG A 16 0.60 7.13 -5.87
N LYS A 17 -0.39 6.87 -6.73
CA LYS A 17 -0.36 5.73 -7.67
C LYS A 17 0.91 5.75 -8.53
N MET A 18 1.30 6.91 -9.06
CA MET A 18 2.54 7.06 -9.82
C MET A 18 3.77 6.73 -8.96
N LEU A 19 3.81 7.18 -7.71
CA LEU A 19 4.93 6.90 -6.80
C LEU A 19 5.07 5.42 -6.47
N ASP A 20 3.94 4.76 -6.21
CA ASP A 20 3.84 3.31 -5.97
C ASP A 20 4.27 2.54 -7.23
N VAL A 21 3.78 2.93 -8.41
CA VAL A 21 4.20 2.33 -9.69
C VAL A 21 5.72 2.43 -9.87
N ILE A 22 6.33 3.58 -9.61
CA ILE A 22 7.78 3.74 -9.74
C ILE A 22 8.56 2.89 -8.70
N SER A 23 8.03 2.68 -7.49
CA SER A 23 8.69 1.77 -6.55
C SER A 23 8.56 0.32 -6.96
N LEU A 24 7.39 -0.07 -7.48
CA LEU A 24 7.16 -1.39 -8.05
C LEU A 24 8.08 -1.62 -9.27
N PHE A 25 8.48 -0.58 -10.00
CA PHE A 25 9.52 -0.70 -11.03
C PHE A 25 10.94 -0.91 -10.46
N ARG A 26 11.20 -0.54 -9.21
CA ARG A 26 12.48 -0.84 -8.53
C ARG A 26 12.49 -2.25 -7.96
N GLU A 27 11.33 -2.73 -7.51
CA GLU A 27 11.13 -4.12 -7.10
C GLU A 27 10.80 -4.96 -8.34
N GLN A 28 11.83 -5.53 -8.99
CA GLN A 28 11.73 -6.30 -10.25
C GLN A 28 10.60 -7.37 -10.28
N THR A 29 10.11 -7.75 -9.10
CA THR A 29 9.12 -8.79 -8.83
C THR A 29 7.65 -8.37 -8.93
N THR A 30 7.31 -7.09 -9.10
CA THR A 30 5.91 -6.61 -8.99
C THR A 30 5.46 -5.68 -10.13
N ARG A 31 6.00 -5.89 -11.33
CA ARG A 31 5.59 -5.15 -12.55
C ARG A 31 4.25 -5.66 -13.06
N ASP A 32 3.37 -4.73 -13.47
CA ASP A 32 2.09 -5.09 -14.12
C ASP A 32 2.32 -5.46 -15.59
N GLU A 33 2.76 -6.70 -15.82
CA GLU A 33 3.12 -7.17 -17.16
C GLU A 33 1.92 -7.69 -17.96
N LEU A 34 0.83 -8.06 -17.27
CA LEU A 34 -0.40 -8.63 -17.83
C LEU A 34 -1.62 -7.70 -17.69
N GLY A 35 -1.42 -6.46 -17.24
CA GLY A 35 -2.47 -5.43 -17.17
C GLY A 35 -3.56 -5.73 -16.14
N ILE A 36 -3.16 -6.30 -15.00
CA ILE A 36 -4.02 -6.67 -13.87
C ILE A 36 -3.92 -5.68 -12.70
N GLY A 37 -3.14 -4.60 -12.84
CA GLY A 37 -2.90 -3.61 -11.81
C GLY A 37 -4.17 -2.95 -11.26
N ALA A 38 -5.18 -2.73 -12.10
CA ALA A 38 -6.47 -2.19 -11.64
C ALA A 38 -7.19 -3.10 -10.64
N ILE A 39 -7.13 -4.42 -10.84
CA ILE A 39 -7.73 -5.42 -9.92
C ILE A 39 -6.94 -5.46 -8.62
N ARG A 40 -5.61 -5.49 -8.71
CA ARG A 40 -4.72 -5.44 -7.54
C ARG A 40 -4.98 -4.19 -6.70
N ASP A 41 -5.05 -3.03 -7.34
CA ASP A 41 -5.22 -1.75 -6.67
C ASP A 41 -6.62 -1.60 -6.08
N ALA A 42 -7.65 -2.18 -6.69
CA ALA A 42 -9.01 -2.26 -6.13
C ALA A 42 -9.00 -2.92 -4.75
N PHE A 43 -8.48 -4.15 -4.64
CA PHE A 43 -8.40 -4.87 -3.36
C PHE A 43 -7.46 -4.19 -2.37
N ALA A 44 -6.29 -3.74 -2.83
CA ALA A 44 -5.35 -3.07 -1.95
C ALA A 44 -5.98 -1.83 -1.28
N ASN A 45 -6.66 -0.98 -2.06
CA ASN A 45 -7.32 0.22 -1.54
C ASN A 45 -8.57 -0.07 -0.70
N LEU A 46 -9.32 -1.11 -1.05
CA LEU A 46 -10.47 -1.58 -0.27
C LEU A 46 -10.03 -2.04 1.13
N PHE A 47 -8.96 -2.83 1.22
CA PHE A 47 -8.51 -3.42 2.47
C PHE A 47 -7.68 -2.48 3.34
N PHE A 48 -6.80 -1.69 2.74
CA PHE A 48 -5.75 -0.99 3.48
C PHE A 48 -5.68 0.51 3.20
N PRO A 49 -6.79 1.25 3.25
CA PRO A 49 -6.83 2.65 2.85
C PRO A 49 -5.79 3.49 3.63
N GLY A 50 -5.09 4.36 2.91
CA GLY A 50 -4.03 5.21 3.46
C GLY A 50 -2.64 4.58 3.48
N VAL A 51 -2.53 3.27 3.24
CA VAL A 51 -1.25 2.57 3.15
C VAL A 51 -0.77 2.45 1.71
N SER A 52 0.53 2.63 1.47
CA SER A 52 1.15 2.46 0.15
C SER A 52 2.39 1.58 0.22
N THR A 53 2.87 1.05 -0.91
CA THR A 53 3.99 0.08 -0.91
C THR A 53 5.32 0.71 -0.49
N ILE A 54 5.47 2.02 -0.67
CA ILE A 54 6.69 2.78 -0.35
C ILE A 54 6.78 3.27 1.09
N GLN A 55 5.69 3.14 1.85
CA GLN A 55 5.73 3.41 3.28
C GLN A 55 6.53 2.31 4.00
N THR A 56 6.97 2.59 5.22
CA THR A 56 7.93 1.74 5.94
C THR A 56 7.59 1.49 7.39
N ARG A 57 7.12 2.49 8.15
CA ARG A 57 6.86 2.43 9.60
C ARG A 57 5.69 3.32 9.98
N ALA A 58 4.91 2.90 10.98
CA ALA A 58 3.72 3.63 11.41
C ALA A 58 4.03 5.03 11.96
N ARG A 59 5.12 5.20 12.72
CA ARG A 59 5.42 6.47 13.41
C ARG A 59 5.72 7.66 12.47
N TYR A 60 5.96 7.43 11.18
CA TYR A 60 6.01 8.52 10.20
C TYR A 60 4.67 9.27 10.08
N PHE A 61 3.53 8.63 10.37
CA PHE A 61 2.23 9.29 10.45
C PHE A 61 2.17 10.35 11.57
N LEU A 62 3.13 10.36 12.49
CA LEU A 62 3.27 11.33 13.58
C LEU A 62 4.45 12.28 13.35
N PHE A 63 5.60 11.75 12.90
CA PHE A 63 6.78 12.56 12.59
C PHE A 63 6.50 13.68 11.59
N ILE A 64 5.73 13.39 10.54
CA ILE A 64 5.45 14.39 9.49
C ILE A 64 4.59 15.54 10.04
N PRO A 65 3.45 15.30 10.70
CA PRO A 65 2.73 16.36 11.40
C PRO A 65 3.60 17.16 12.37
N TRP A 66 4.42 16.52 13.21
CA TRP A 66 5.27 17.21 14.19
C TRP A 66 6.29 18.14 13.53
N VAL A 67 6.91 17.70 12.43
CA VAL A 67 7.81 18.54 11.62
C VAL A 67 7.07 19.77 11.11
N TYR A 68 5.85 19.61 10.56
CA TYR A 68 5.07 20.77 10.13
C TYR A 68 4.65 21.70 11.27
N GLN A 69 4.25 21.16 12.43
CA GLN A 69 3.91 21.96 13.61
C GLN A 69 5.12 22.78 14.09
N ASP A 70 6.33 22.20 14.09
CA ASP A 70 7.55 22.95 14.41
C ASP A 70 7.84 24.05 13.38
N LEU A 71 7.63 23.82 12.07
CA LEU A 71 7.77 24.86 11.05
C LEU A 71 6.80 26.02 11.26
N VAL A 72 5.56 25.74 11.66
CA VAL A 72 4.54 26.74 12.02
C VAL A 72 4.99 27.54 13.25
N ASN A 73 5.45 26.86 14.30
CA ASN A 73 5.93 27.47 15.54
C ASN A 73 7.15 28.39 15.30
N ARG A 74 8.05 27.99 14.41
CA ARG A 74 9.22 28.79 13.96
C ARG A 74 8.87 29.93 13.02
N LYS A 75 7.58 30.17 12.74
CA LYS A 75 7.07 31.23 11.86
C LYS A 75 7.66 31.15 10.44
N THR A 76 7.87 29.93 9.95
CA THR A 76 8.38 29.70 8.59
C THR A 76 7.39 30.25 7.56
N THR A 77 7.89 30.89 6.51
CA THR A 77 7.04 31.42 5.43
C THR A 77 6.79 30.37 4.34
N SER A 78 5.77 30.58 3.51
CA SER A 78 5.49 29.74 2.33
C SER A 78 6.70 29.61 1.40
N GLN A 79 7.52 30.65 1.25
CA GLN A 79 8.74 30.62 0.42
C GLN A 79 9.85 29.75 1.02
N GLN A 80 9.86 29.56 2.34
CA GLN A 80 10.90 28.83 3.07
C GLN A 80 10.50 27.40 3.41
N VAL A 81 9.19 27.08 3.36
CA VAL A 81 8.64 25.81 3.87
C VAL A 81 9.30 24.60 3.22
N ASP A 82 9.46 24.58 1.89
CA ASP A 82 10.09 23.47 1.17
C ASP A 82 11.53 23.21 1.60
N GLY A 83 12.33 24.27 1.70
CA GLY A 83 13.74 24.18 2.07
C GLY A 83 13.91 23.74 3.52
N LYS A 84 13.13 24.33 4.43
CA LYS A 84 13.18 24.02 5.86
C LYS A 84 12.64 22.61 6.16
N LEU A 85 11.54 22.21 5.51
CA LEU A 85 10.98 20.86 5.60
C LEU A 85 12.03 19.83 5.19
N ARG A 86 12.66 20.02 4.02
CA ARG A 86 13.73 19.12 3.55
C ARG A 86 14.87 19.02 4.54
N GLN A 87 15.32 20.14 5.12
CA GLN A 87 16.38 20.14 6.14
C GLN A 87 16.00 19.33 7.38
N GLN A 88 14.79 19.52 7.91
CA GLN A 88 14.30 18.81 9.09
C GLN A 88 14.09 17.32 8.83
N GLU A 89 13.51 16.96 7.68
CA GLU A 89 13.34 15.55 7.32
C GLU A 89 14.68 14.84 7.12
N VAL A 90 15.67 15.49 6.51
CA VAL A 90 17.03 14.92 6.39
C VAL A 90 17.69 14.75 7.76
N ALA A 91 17.52 15.72 8.67
CA ALA A 91 18.02 15.59 10.04
C ALA A 91 17.37 14.41 10.78
N LEU A 92 16.04 14.28 10.68
CA LEU A 92 15.29 13.14 11.24
C LEU A 92 15.76 11.81 10.65
N ILE A 93 15.95 11.72 9.32
CA ILE A 93 16.45 10.51 8.66
C ILE A 93 17.83 10.11 9.20
N ASN A 94 18.72 11.08 9.43
CA ASN A 94 20.05 10.80 9.98
C ASN A 94 19.96 10.22 11.39
N ILE A 95 19.13 10.82 12.25
CA ILE A 95 18.91 10.34 13.63
C ILE A 95 18.32 8.92 13.61
N LEU A 96 17.29 8.67 12.79
CA LEU A 96 16.67 7.35 12.65
C LEU A 96 17.65 6.31 12.08
N ALA A 97 18.58 6.71 11.20
CA ALA A 97 19.60 5.82 10.65
C ALA A 97 20.65 5.39 11.69
N GLU A 98 20.84 6.19 12.74
CA GLU A 98 21.77 5.96 13.85
C GLU A 98 21.09 5.29 15.06
N SER A 99 19.76 5.27 15.10
CA SER A 99 18.98 4.61 16.16
C SER A 99 19.15 3.08 16.17
N ALA A 100 18.85 2.45 17.31
CA ALA A 100 18.91 1.00 17.48
C ALA A 100 17.99 0.23 16.51
N ASP A 101 16.82 0.82 16.18
CA ASP A 101 15.86 0.29 15.20
C ASP A 101 15.97 1.09 13.88
N LYS A 102 17.02 0.80 13.12
CA LYS A 102 17.29 1.42 11.80
C LYS A 102 16.50 0.80 10.64
N ASP A 103 15.65 -0.20 10.91
CA ASP A 103 14.97 -0.99 9.90
C ASP A 103 13.62 -0.35 9.53
N GLY A 104 13.64 0.42 8.44
CA GLY A 104 12.50 1.22 7.99
C GLY A 104 12.84 2.69 7.77
N THR A 105 14.08 3.09 8.02
CA THR A 105 14.57 4.44 7.70
C THR A 105 14.55 4.68 6.19
N ILE A 106 13.66 5.56 5.76
CA ILE A 106 13.54 5.96 4.36
C ILE A 106 14.80 6.74 3.99
N GLY A 107 15.49 6.32 2.92
CA GLY A 107 16.67 7.03 2.45
C GLY A 107 18.01 6.58 3.00
N LYS A 108 18.07 5.45 3.70
CA LYS A 108 19.30 4.88 4.32
C LYS A 108 20.53 4.91 3.40
N VAL A 109 20.36 4.70 2.10
CA VAL A 109 21.46 4.64 1.09
C VAL A 109 21.70 5.98 0.38
N SER A 110 20.74 6.92 0.39
CA SER A 110 20.81 8.15 -0.44
C SER A 110 20.74 9.47 0.34
N ARG A 111 20.64 9.47 1.68
CA ARG A 111 20.59 10.62 2.62
C ARG A 111 20.34 12.04 2.02
N ALA A 112 21.31 12.64 1.34
CA ALA A 112 21.19 13.98 0.73
C ALA A 112 20.58 14.00 -0.70
N ALA A 113 20.82 12.94 -1.48
CA ALA A 113 20.31 12.73 -2.84
C ALA A 113 18.94 12.03 -2.87
N LEU A 114 18.19 12.01 -1.74
CA LEU A 114 16.83 11.48 -1.76
C LEU A 114 15.99 12.23 -2.79
N LYS A 115 15.57 11.48 -3.80
CA LYS A 115 14.56 11.93 -4.77
C LYS A 115 13.17 12.05 -4.15
N ARG A 116 12.93 11.50 -2.95
CA ARG A 116 11.60 11.43 -2.30
C ARG A 116 11.72 11.58 -0.80
N LEU A 117 11.00 12.54 -0.23
CA LEU A 117 10.97 12.79 1.21
C LEU A 117 9.84 12.00 1.89
N PRO A 118 10.01 11.53 3.14
CA PRO A 118 8.94 10.94 3.93
C PRO A 118 7.61 11.71 3.90
N SER A 119 7.62 13.04 4.01
CA SER A 119 6.40 13.87 3.94
C SER A 119 5.60 13.61 2.67
N SER A 120 6.30 13.51 1.55
CA SER A 120 5.72 13.28 0.22
C SER A 120 5.15 11.87 0.05
N ILE A 121 5.68 10.91 0.81
CA ILE A 121 5.28 9.49 0.79
C ILE A 121 4.02 9.27 1.65
N TYR A 122 3.97 9.88 2.83
CA TYR A 122 2.89 9.68 3.79
C TYR A 122 1.71 10.64 3.58
N TRP A 123 1.84 11.69 2.75
CA TRP A 123 0.81 12.73 2.59
C TRP A 123 -0.59 12.18 2.31
N TYR A 124 -0.73 11.30 1.32
CA TYR A 124 -2.01 10.65 1.02
C TYR A 124 -2.55 9.88 2.22
N GLY A 125 -1.69 9.16 2.92
CA GLY A 125 -2.06 8.40 4.12
C GLY A 125 -2.56 9.31 5.24
N LEU A 126 -1.88 10.44 5.48
CA LEU A 126 -2.27 11.43 6.48
C LEU A 126 -3.66 11.98 6.19
N GLY A 127 -3.99 12.27 4.94
CA GLY A 127 -5.35 12.67 4.53
C GLY A 127 -6.36 11.53 4.66
N SER A 128 -5.98 10.32 4.24
CA SER A 128 -6.83 9.13 4.31
C SER A 128 -7.24 8.79 5.75
N TRP A 129 -6.30 8.84 6.70
CA TRP A 129 -6.56 8.64 8.13
C TRP A 129 -7.07 9.92 8.83
N GLY A 130 -7.26 10.99 8.08
CA GLY A 130 -7.78 12.27 8.56
C GLY A 130 -6.87 12.97 9.57
N ILE A 131 -5.61 12.55 9.70
CA ILE A 131 -4.60 13.25 10.52
C ILE A 131 -4.36 14.64 9.92
N TYR A 132 -4.34 14.71 8.58
CA TYR A 132 -4.42 15.94 7.82
C TYR A 132 -5.86 16.18 7.34
N ARG A 133 -6.44 17.33 7.68
CA ARG A 133 -7.87 17.65 7.50
C ARG A 133 -8.15 18.75 6.48
N TYR A 134 -7.15 19.57 6.14
CA TYR A 134 -7.33 20.70 5.21
C TYR A 134 -7.61 20.23 3.77
N GLY A 135 -7.19 19.01 3.43
CA GLY A 135 -7.36 18.43 2.09
C GLY A 135 -6.40 19.03 1.06
N GLY A 136 -6.38 18.44 -0.13
CA GLY A 136 -5.54 18.89 -1.23
C GLY A 136 -4.10 18.38 -1.19
N SER A 137 -3.34 18.83 -2.18
CA SER A 137 -1.95 18.39 -2.39
C SER A 137 -0.96 18.96 -1.39
N GLN A 138 0.17 18.29 -1.22
CA GLN A 138 1.25 18.80 -0.37
C GLN A 138 1.70 20.19 -0.84
N GLN A 139 1.73 20.40 -2.15
CA GLN A 139 2.09 21.68 -2.75
C GLN A 139 1.04 22.76 -2.49
N GLU A 140 -0.25 22.42 -2.58
CA GLU A 140 -1.33 23.35 -2.22
C GLU A 140 -1.24 23.79 -0.75
N TYR A 141 -0.91 22.86 0.15
CA TYR A 141 -0.68 23.19 1.55
C TYR A 141 0.50 24.16 1.73
N HIS A 142 1.62 23.93 1.04
CA HIS A 142 2.78 24.83 1.07
C HIS A 142 2.47 26.22 0.52
N GLN A 143 1.69 26.31 -0.56
CA GLN A 143 1.24 27.59 -1.12
C GLN A 143 0.31 28.34 -0.15
N ALA A 144 -0.52 27.60 0.59
CA ALA A 144 -1.42 28.17 1.59
C ALA A 144 -0.75 28.46 2.94
N PHE A 145 0.51 28.04 3.15
CA PHE A 145 1.17 28.01 4.47
C PHE A 145 1.13 29.35 5.21
N ASP A 146 1.39 30.48 4.54
CA ASP A 146 1.33 31.81 5.16
C ASP A 146 -0.07 32.22 5.59
N ARG A 147 -1.10 31.80 4.83
CA ARG A 147 -2.50 32.07 5.15
C ARG A 147 -2.94 31.25 6.36
N LEU A 148 -2.57 29.98 6.37
CA LEU A 148 -2.88 29.03 7.45
C LEU A 148 -2.19 29.44 8.76
N ASN A 149 -0.93 29.88 8.68
CA ASN A 149 -0.21 30.47 9.81
C ASN A 149 -0.86 31.73 10.37
N ARG A 150 -1.65 32.48 9.58
CA ARG A 150 -2.39 33.65 10.06
C ARG A 150 -3.76 33.28 10.64
N SER A 151 -4.44 32.28 10.11
CA SER A 151 -5.74 31.82 10.63
C SER A 151 -5.60 31.08 11.95
N SER A 152 -4.60 30.22 12.11
CA SER A 152 -4.30 29.52 13.38
C SER A 152 -3.86 30.47 14.49
N ARG A 153 -3.58 31.74 14.15
CA ARG A 153 -3.30 32.84 15.10
C ARG A 153 -4.54 33.64 15.49
N ARG A 154 -5.72 33.40 14.90
CA ARG A 154 -6.98 33.97 15.42
C ARG A 154 -7.36 33.16 16.65
N THR A 155 -6.84 33.59 17.79
CA THR A 155 -7.22 33.14 19.13
C THR A 155 -8.74 33.06 19.25
N GLN A 156 -9.26 31.85 19.43
CA GLN A 156 -10.57 31.71 20.05
C GLN A 156 -10.39 32.12 21.50
N HIS A 157 -10.95 33.28 21.86
CA HIS A 157 -11.11 33.66 23.25
C HIS A 157 -12.44 33.05 23.71
N ASN A 158 -12.46 32.46 24.91
CA ASN A 158 -13.72 32.30 25.62
C ASN A 158 -14.26 33.68 26.05
N ASP A 159 -15.51 33.76 26.53
CA ASP A 159 -16.10 35.03 27.00
C ASP A 159 -15.30 35.71 28.14
N ASP A 160 -14.38 34.97 28.78
CA ASP A 160 -13.50 35.43 29.86
C ASP A 160 -12.10 35.91 29.37
N GLY A 161 -11.81 35.84 28.07
CA GLY A 161 -10.56 36.37 27.49
C GLY A 161 -9.34 35.46 27.65
N ASP A 162 -9.51 34.21 28.09
CA ASP A 162 -8.44 33.21 28.10
C ASP A 162 -8.17 32.68 26.69
N ILE A 163 -6.89 32.50 26.39
CA ILE A 163 -6.41 31.92 25.14
C ILE A 163 -6.70 30.42 25.14
N LEU A 164 -7.75 30.01 24.44
CA LEU A 164 -7.87 28.62 23.99
C LEU A 164 -6.81 28.43 22.90
N SER A 165 -6.05 27.34 23.02
CA SER A 165 -4.78 27.09 22.30
C SER A 165 -4.77 27.49 20.81
N LEU A 166 -3.57 27.76 20.28
CA LEU A 166 -3.31 27.96 18.84
C LEU A 166 -3.57 26.65 18.07
N GLN A 167 -4.82 26.20 17.97
CA GLN A 167 -5.15 24.99 17.25
C GLN A 167 -5.04 25.26 15.75
N SER A 168 -4.05 24.62 15.12
CA SER A 168 -3.98 24.50 13.67
C SER A 168 -5.25 23.76 13.20
N THR A 169 -6.10 24.42 12.41
CA THR A 169 -7.32 23.81 11.87
C THR A 169 -7.03 22.69 10.86
N GLU A 170 -5.78 22.54 10.44
CA GLU A 170 -5.33 21.67 9.36
C GLU A 170 -4.95 20.27 9.83
N TRP A 171 -4.47 20.15 11.06
CA TRP A 171 -4.13 18.86 11.69
C TRP A 171 -5.22 18.45 12.66
N ASP A 172 -5.35 17.16 12.90
CA ASP A 172 -6.31 16.69 13.89
C ASP A 172 -5.98 17.23 15.30
N PRO A 173 -6.95 17.79 16.05
CA PRO A 173 -6.69 18.42 17.33
C PRO A 173 -6.27 17.43 18.43
N HIS A 174 -6.52 16.13 18.25
CA HIS A 174 -6.11 15.08 19.18
C HIS A 174 -4.79 14.41 18.77
N LEU A 175 -4.07 14.98 17.79
CA LEU A 175 -2.73 14.50 17.44
C LEU A 175 -1.83 14.54 18.70
N PRO A 176 -1.18 13.42 19.09
CA PRO A 176 -0.26 13.38 20.21
C PRO A 176 0.84 14.41 20.07
N GLN A 177 1.25 15.01 21.19
CA GLN A 177 2.34 15.99 21.18
C GLN A 177 3.67 15.33 20.85
N ALA A 178 4.52 16.04 20.10
CA ALA A 178 5.87 15.59 19.85
C ALA A 178 6.63 15.46 21.19
N PRO A 179 7.49 14.44 21.37
CA PRO A 179 8.41 14.39 22.50
C PRO A 179 9.24 15.68 22.60
N ALA A 180 9.52 16.14 23.82
CA ALA A 180 10.19 17.42 24.05
C ALA A 180 11.58 17.53 23.40
N ASP A 181 12.26 16.40 23.24
CA ASP A 181 13.57 16.26 22.63
C ASP A 181 13.53 15.89 21.14
N PHE A 182 12.34 15.85 20.52
CA PHE A 182 12.21 15.57 19.09
C PHE A 182 12.97 16.61 18.24
N PRO A 183 13.78 16.19 17.24
CA PRO A 183 13.95 14.82 16.74
C PRO A 183 15.10 14.01 17.37
N ALA A 184 15.84 14.52 18.36
CA ALA A 184 17.11 13.95 18.84
C ALA A 184 17.02 12.49 19.34
N SER A 185 15.89 12.07 19.91
CA SER A 185 15.65 10.70 20.40
C SER A 185 14.67 9.89 19.54
N ALA A 186 14.38 10.35 18.33
CA ALA A 186 13.38 9.72 17.48
C ALA A 186 13.71 8.25 17.19
N SER A 187 12.74 7.37 17.40
CA SER A 187 12.79 5.94 17.09
C SER A 187 11.46 5.49 16.51
N PHE A 188 11.38 4.33 15.84
CA PHE A 188 10.12 3.87 15.26
C PHE A 188 9.14 3.23 16.24
N ARG A 189 9.54 2.99 17.49
CA ARG A 189 8.66 2.43 18.52
C ARG A 189 7.58 3.44 18.88
N LEU A 190 6.32 3.04 18.74
CA LEU A 190 5.17 3.83 19.19
C LEU A 190 5.00 3.69 20.70
N THR A 191 4.58 4.78 21.35
CA THR A 191 4.00 4.71 22.70
C THR A 191 2.58 4.15 22.63
N ALA A 192 2.00 3.77 23.78
CA ALA A 192 0.60 3.33 23.87
C ALA A 192 -0.36 4.41 23.34
N GLU A 193 -0.22 5.65 23.81
CA GLU A 193 -1.04 6.79 23.36
C GLU A 193 -0.92 7.05 21.84
N GLU A 194 0.29 6.99 21.30
CA GLU A 194 0.54 7.15 19.86
C GLU A 194 -0.12 6.04 19.04
N ALA A 195 -0.06 4.80 19.52
CA ALA A 195 -0.66 3.65 18.87
C ALA A 195 -2.19 3.68 18.93
N GLU A 196 -2.76 4.01 20.09
CA GLU A 196 -4.20 4.19 20.31
C GLU A 196 -4.75 5.27 19.37
N TYR A 197 -4.07 6.42 19.30
CA TYR A 197 -4.42 7.48 18.37
C TYR A 197 -4.48 6.98 16.92
N LEU A 198 -3.43 6.30 16.42
CA LEU A 198 -3.41 5.80 15.04
C LEU A 198 -4.49 4.75 14.79
N ALA A 199 -4.70 3.82 15.73
CA ALA A 199 -5.74 2.81 15.65
C ALA A 199 -7.15 3.45 15.55
N ASP A 200 -7.39 4.49 16.34
CA ASP A 200 -8.63 5.25 16.32
C ASP A 200 -8.82 6.03 15.02
N ARG A 201 -7.77 6.68 14.51
CA ARG A 201 -7.83 7.37 13.21
C ARG A 201 -8.20 6.43 12.07
N ILE A 202 -7.60 5.24 12.05
CA ILE A 202 -7.90 4.20 11.06
C ILE A 202 -9.36 3.76 11.18
N ALA A 203 -9.80 3.40 12.39
CA ALA A 203 -11.13 2.86 12.62
C ALA A 203 -12.26 3.88 12.37
N GLN A 204 -12.05 5.14 12.74
CA GLN A 204 -13.03 6.20 12.52
C GLN A 204 -13.19 6.57 11.04
N ARG A 205 -12.09 6.59 10.29
CA ARG A 205 -12.10 7.00 8.87
C ARG A 205 -12.47 5.86 7.93
N HIS A 206 -12.09 4.63 8.26
CA HIS A 206 -12.28 3.47 7.40
C HIS A 206 -12.86 2.27 8.17
N PRO A 207 -14.02 2.41 8.85
CA PRO A 207 -14.55 1.40 9.78
C PRO A 207 -14.82 0.04 9.13
N ARG A 208 -15.08 0.02 7.81
CA ARG A 208 -15.38 -1.19 7.05
C ARG A 208 -14.15 -1.82 6.38
N SER A 209 -12.96 -1.24 6.55
CA SER A 209 -11.74 -1.78 5.96
C SER A 209 -11.19 -2.96 6.77
N LEU A 210 -10.45 -3.84 6.11
CA LEU A 210 -9.72 -4.92 6.78
C LEU A 210 -8.71 -4.34 7.79
N LEU A 211 -8.01 -3.26 7.43
CA LEU A 211 -7.05 -2.59 8.31
C LEU A 211 -7.69 -2.15 9.63
N ALA A 212 -8.90 -1.58 9.59
CA ALA A 212 -9.61 -1.14 10.79
C ALA A 212 -10.03 -2.29 11.72
N HIS A 213 -10.39 -3.44 11.16
CA HIS A 213 -10.71 -4.62 11.96
C HIS A 213 -9.45 -5.19 12.62
N LEU A 214 -8.38 -5.35 11.83
CA LEU A 214 -7.14 -5.91 12.33
C LEU A 214 -6.48 -5.03 13.40
N VAL A 215 -6.53 -3.69 13.28
CA VAL A 215 -5.92 -2.81 14.28
C VAL A 215 -6.61 -2.85 15.65
N ARG A 216 -7.88 -3.33 15.71
CA ARG A 216 -8.68 -3.36 16.94
C ARG A 216 -8.88 -4.75 17.55
N GLN A 217 -8.81 -5.79 16.73
CA GLN A 217 -9.27 -7.13 17.11
C GLN A 217 -8.21 -8.20 16.81
N SER A 218 -6.92 -7.83 16.80
CA SER A 218 -5.88 -8.78 16.47
C SER A 218 -4.54 -8.50 17.12
N GLU A 219 -3.70 -9.54 17.13
CA GLU A 219 -2.34 -9.52 17.66
C GLU A 219 -1.29 -9.41 16.55
N PRO A 220 -0.06 -8.94 16.87
CA PRO A 220 1.03 -8.93 15.91
C PRO A 220 1.25 -10.30 15.27
N SER A 221 1.27 -10.34 13.94
CA SER A 221 1.40 -11.59 13.17
C SER A 221 2.50 -11.50 12.11
N LYS A 222 3.06 -12.67 11.76
CA LYS A 222 4.03 -12.85 10.67
C LYS A 222 3.42 -13.47 9.41
N SER A 223 2.09 -13.42 9.26
CA SER A 223 1.37 -13.95 8.10
C SER A 223 1.91 -13.33 6.80
N ARG A 224 2.13 -14.17 5.76
CA ARG A 224 2.65 -13.72 4.46
C ARG A 224 1.58 -13.07 3.59
N PHE A 225 0.32 -13.43 3.81
CA PHE A 225 -0.84 -12.91 3.09
C PHE A 225 -1.95 -12.49 4.06
N PRO A 226 -2.84 -11.57 3.65
CA PRO A 226 -3.89 -11.07 4.55
C PRO A 226 -4.91 -12.15 4.94
N TRP A 227 -5.24 -13.07 4.04
CA TRP A 227 -6.12 -14.23 4.34
C TRP A 227 -5.46 -15.32 5.20
N GLN A 228 -4.18 -15.17 5.55
CA GLN A 228 -3.49 -16.06 6.51
C GLN A 228 -3.42 -15.44 7.91
N HIS A 229 -4.06 -14.30 8.14
CA HIS A 229 -4.07 -13.66 9.46
C HIS A 229 -4.88 -14.50 10.45
N PRO A 230 -4.42 -14.71 11.70
CA PRO A 230 -5.19 -15.48 12.70
C PRO A 230 -6.58 -14.92 12.99
N ALA A 231 -6.78 -13.61 12.78
CA ALA A 231 -8.04 -12.93 12.98
C ALA A 231 -9.00 -12.99 11.78
N VAL A 232 -8.72 -13.79 10.73
CA VAL A 232 -9.62 -13.90 9.56
C VAL A 232 -10.98 -14.49 9.95
N ASP A 233 -11.00 -15.47 10.85
CA ASP A 233 -12.22 -16.17 11.25
C ASP A 233 -13.17 -15.28 12.07
N SER A 234 -12.66 -14.21 12.68
CA SER A 234 -13.47 -13.23 13.44
C SER A 234 -13.97 -12.05 12.61
N LEU A 235 -13.59 -11.96 11.33
CA LEU A 235 -14.02 -10.87 10.46
C LEU A 235 -15.53 -10.93 10.17
N PRO A 236 -16.19 -9.77 9.94
CA PRO A 236 -17.55 -9.74 9.41
C PRO A 236 -17.68 -10.52 8.09
N PRO A 237 -18.85 -11.13 7.81
CA PRO A 237 -19.07 -11.95 6.61
C PRO A 237 -18.69 -11.24 5.30
N ASP A 238 -19.04 -9.96 5.16
CA ASP A 238 -18.70 -9.16 3.98
C ASP A 238 -17.18 -9.07 3.75
N LEU A 239 -16.39 -8.95 4.82
CA LEU A 239 -14.92 -8.87 4.73
C LEU A 239 -14.30 -10.24 4.45
N GLN A 240 -14.87 -11.32 5.00
CA GLN A 240 -14.46 -12.68 4.69
C GLN A 240 -14.68 -12.99 3.21
N GLU A 241 -15.84 -12.61 2.65
CA GLU A 241 -16.14 -12.79 1.23
C GLU A 241 -15.17 -11.97 0.35
N GLN A 242 -14.93 -10.70 0.70
CA GLN A 242 -13.96 -9.87 -0.02
C GLN A 242 -12.54 -10.46 0.02
N LEU A 243 -12.10 -10.98 1.16
CA LEU A 243 -10.81 -11.66 1.30
C LEU A 243 -10.73 -12.94 0.49
N LEU A 244 -11.79 -13.74 0.47
CA LEU A 244 -11.89 -14.95 -0.35
C LEU A 244 -11.76 -14.61 -1.84
N HIS A 245 -12.44 -13.54 -2.30
CA HIS A 245 -12.29 -13.01 -3.65
C HIS A 245 -10.84 -12.63 -3.98
N ALA A 246 -10.17 -11.92 -3.08
CA ALA A 246 -8.79 -11.50 -3.26
C ALA A 246 -7.83 -12.69 -3.30
N GLN A 247 -8.04 -13.67 -2.42
CA GLN A 247 -7.26 -14.91 -2.35
C GLN A 247 -7.41 -15.73 -3.63
N ASN A 248 -8.65 -16.03 -4.04
CA ASN A 248 -8.93 -16.82 -5.25
C ASN A 248 -8.31 -16.17 -6.48
N PHE A 249 -8.48 -14.85 -6.64
CA PHE A 249 -7.84 -14.11 -7.73
C PHE A 249 -6.32 -14.22 -7.67
N SER A 250 -5.73 -14.00 -6.50
CA SER A 250 -4.28 -14.04 -6.32
C SER A 250 -3.69 -15.42 -6.63
N GLU A 251 -4.35 -16.50 -6.21
CA GLU A 251 -3.88 -17.87 -6.41
C GLU A 251 -4.00 -18.26 -7.88
N LEU A 252 -5.12 -17.95 -8.53
CA LEU A 252 -5.33 -18.27 -9.95
C LEU A 252 -4.42 -17.48 -10.88
N ILE A 253 -4.29 -16.16 -10.68
CA ILE A 253 -3.52 -15.31 -11.60
C ILE A 253 -2.00 -15.52 -11.47
N HIS A 254 -1.53 -16.10 -10.36
CA HIS A 254 -0.11 -16.40 -10.15
C HIS A 254 0.42 -17.33 -11.25
N GLY A 255 -0.35 -18.35 -11.66
CA GLY A 255 0.04 -19.24 -12.76
C GLY A 255 0.25 -18.51 -14.09
N ALA A 256 -0.52 -17.45 -14.37
CA ALA A 256 -0.36 -16.66 -15.60
C ALA A 256 0.99 -15.93 -15.62
N ALA A 257 1.39 -15.38 -14.47
CA ALA A 257 2.67 -14.70 -14.32
C ALA A 257 3.84 -15.70 -14.43
N LEU A 258 3.72 -16.88 -13.84
CA LEU A 258 4.73 -17.94 -13.96
C LEU A 258 4.86 -18.43 -15.41
N LEU A 259 3.73 -18.68 -16.09
CA LEU A 259 3.73 -19.09 -17.50
C LEU A 259 4.36 -18.04 -18.40
N TYR A 260 4.04 -16.76 -18.19
CA TYR A 260 4.68 -15.67 -18.92
C TYR A 260 6.20 -15.67 -18.75
N ASN A 261 6.70 -15.85 -17.52
CA ASN A 261 8.15 -15.88 -17.29
C ASN A 261 8.81 -17.16 -17.85
N LEU A 262 8.12 -18.31 -17.84
CA LEU A 262 8.56 -19.51 -18.55
C LEU A 262 8.72 -19.24 -20.05
N MET A 263 7.72 -18.62 -20.69
CA MET A 263 7.78 -18.29 -22.11
C MET A 263 8.94 -17.35 -22.45
N LEU A 264 9.25 -16.37 -21.58
CA LEU A 264 10.42 -15.51 -21.75
C LEU A 264 11.74 -16.26 -21.58
N ALA A 265 11.82 -17.20 -20.62
CA ALA A 265 12.99 -18.05 -20.42
C ALA A 265 13.26 -18.94 -21.64
N GLU A 266 12.21 -19.57 -22.18
CA GLU A 266 12.26 -20.38 -23.40
C GLU A 266 12.66 -19.54 -24.62
N ALA A 267 12.15 -18.31 -24.74
CA ALA A 267 12.50 -17.39 -25.82
C ALA A 267 13.93 -16.82 -25.72
N LYS A 268 14.50 -16.72 -24.51
CA LYS A 268 15.88 -16.27 -24.22
C LYS A 268 16.91 -17.42 -24.20
N PRO A 269 16.56 -18.57 -24.78
CA PRO A 269 17.05 -19.92 -24.44
C PRO A 269 17.81 -20.08 -23.10
N ASP A 270 17.23 -19.64 -21.98
CA ASP A 270 17.82 -19.83 -20.65
C ASP A 270 17.24 -21.09 -19.98
N ALA A 271 17.95 -22.21 -20.11
CA ALA A 271 17.52 -23.49 -19.56
C ALA A 271 17.38 -23.49 -18.03
N THR A 272 18.16 -22.67 -17.32
CA THR A 272 18.11 -22.63 -15.85
C THR A 272 16.84 -21.94 -15.38
N LEU A 273 16.51 -20.79 -16.00
CA LEU A 273 15.26 -20.09 -15.71
C LEU A 273 14.03 -20.87 -16.19
N ALA A 274 14.11 -21.56 -17.34
CA ALA A 274 13.01 -22.38 -17.83
C ALA A 274 12.68 -23.51 -16.85
N GLU A 275 13.68 -24.20 -16.32
CA GLU A 275 13.48 -25.27 -15.33
C GLU A 275 12.92 -24.72 -14.00
N LEU A 276 13.41 -23.56 -13.55
CA LEU A 276 12.88 -22.86 -12.38
C LEU A 276 11.38 -22.60 -12.54
N TYR A 277 10.96 -21.96 -13.64
CA TYR A 277 9.55 -21.61 -13.83
C TYR A 277 8.65 -22.83 -14.11
N ARG A 278 9.19 -23.90 -14.70
CA ARG A 278 8.48 -25.19 -14.81
C ARG A 278 8.23 -25.79 -13.43
N THR A 279 9.23 -25.79 -12.55
CA THR A 279 9.08 -26.25 -11.17
C THR A 279 8.06 -25.41 -10.41
N ASP A 280 8.14 -24.09 -10.50
CA ASP A 280 7.19 -23.18 -9.84
C ASP A 280 5.74 -23.39 -10.34
N LEU A 281 5.55 -23.61 -11.65
CA LEU A 281 4.23 -23.93 -12.23
C LEU A 281 3.69 -25.27 -11.73
N GLN A 282 4.52 -26.30 -11.60
CA GLN A 282 4.11 -27.59 -11.05
C GLN A 282 3.70 -27.46 -9.58
N GLN A 283 4.45 -26.69 -8.79
CA GLN A 283 4.10 -26.40 -7.40
C GLN A 283 2.78 -25.63 -7.31
N TRP A 284 2.61 -24.61 -8.15
CA TRP A 284 1.37 -23.84 -8.25
C TRP A 284 0.17 -24.72 -8.62
N ALA A 285 0.30 -25.58 -9.65
CA ALA A 285 -0.77 -26.48 -10.06
C ALA A 285 -1.16 -27.46 -8.94
N THR A 286 -0.17 -27.99 -8.20
CA THR A 286 -0.42 -28.83 -7.03
C THR A 286 -1.22 -28.09 -5.95
N GLN A 287 -0.82 -26.86 -5.62
CA GLN A 287 -1.55 -26.02 -4.65
C GLN A 287 -2.97 -25.69 -5.12
N LEU A 288 -3.15 -25.38 -6.41
CA LEU A 288 -4.44 -25.07 -7.01
C LEU A 288 -5.38 -26.28 -6.98
N SER A 289 -4.86 -27.48 -7.27
CA SER A 289 -5.64 -28.72 -7.29
C SER A 289 -6.27 -29.05 -5.93
N ALA A 290 -5.61 -28.71 -4.82
CA ALA A 290 -6.15 -28.88 -3.47
C ALA A 290 -7.39 -28.00 -3.18
N ARG A 291 -7.66 -27.01 -4.04
CA ARG A 291 -8.76 -26.05 -3.91
C ARG A 291 -9.67 -25.99 -5.13
N VAL A 292 -9.52 -26.91 -6.08
CA VAL A 292 -10.21 -26.84 -7.37
C VAL A 292 -11.72 -26.77 -7.22
N GLU A 293 -12.30 -27.55 -6.29
CA GLU A 293 -13.75 -27.56 -6.02
C GLU A 293 -14.24 -26.18 -5.54
N ALA A 294 -13.53 -25.57 -4.60
CA ALA A 294 -13.85 -24.25 -4.07
C ALA A 294 -13.71 -23.14 -5.14
N LEU A 295 -12.72 -23.28 -6.03
CA LEU A 295 -12.47 -22.32 -7.12
C LEU A 295 -13.46 -22.48 -8.29
N GLN A 296 -13.95 -23.69 -8.55
CA GLN A 296 -15.00 -23.94 -9.54
C GLN A 296 -16.37 -23.44 -9.04
N GLY A 297 -16.66 -23.58 -7.74
CA GLY A 297 -17.86 -23.03 -7.11
C GLY A 297 -17.81 -21.51 -6.87
N TRP A 298 -16.72 -20.84 -7.25
CA TRP A 298 -16.50 -19.43 -6.97
C TRP A 298 -17.45 -18.51 -7.73
N ASN A 299 -18.14 -17.62 -7.02
CA ASN A 299 -18.99 -16.59 -7.62
C ASN A 299 -18.15 -15.48 -8.28
N ARG A 300 -17.75 -15.71 -9.53
CA ARG A 300 -17.00 -14.72 -10.34
C ARG A 300 -17.82 -13.47 -10.65
N GLN A 301 -19.16 -13.53 -10.65
CA GLN A 301 -20.01 -12.36 -10.88
C GLN A 301 -19.89 -11.36 -9.71
N ALA A 302 -19.99 -11.85 -8.47
CA ALA A 302 -19.79 -11.03 -7.27
C ALA A 302 -18.38 -10.44 -7.23
N PHE A 303 -17.37 -11.24 -7.59
CA PHE A 303 -15.99 -10.77 -7.73
C PHE A 303 -15.87 -9.55 -8.65
N TRP A 304 -16.42 -9.64 -9.88
CA TRP A 304 -16.34 -8.55 -10.84
C TRP A 304 -17.20 -7.34 -10.44
N GLN A 305 -18.33 -7.54 -9.78
CA GLN A 305 -19.12 -6.44 -9.21
C GLN A 305 -18.28 -5.65 -8.19
N LEU A 306 -17.61 -6.35 -7.27
CA LEU A 306 -16.74 -5.73 -6.28
C LEU A 306 -15.58 -4.96 -6.93
N VAL A 307 -14.87 -5.57 -7.88
CA VAL A 307 -13.76 -4.91 -8.59
C VAL A 307 -14.23 -3.67 -9.34
N ASN A 308 -15.33 -3.77 -10.09
CA ASN A 308 -15.84 -2.67 -10.89
C ASN A 308 -16.38 -1.50 -10.03
N GLN A 309 -16.88 -1.77 -8.82
CA GLN A 309 -17.26 -0.73 -7.86
C GLN A 309 -16.05 0.09 -7.39
N GLN A 310 -14.87 -0.54 -7.27
CA GLN A 310 -13.67 0.11 -6.75
C GLN A 310 -12.79 0.76 -7.83
N ALA A 311 -12.58 0.07 -8.95
CA ALA A 311 -11.66 0.52 -10.02
C ALA A 311 -12.36 1.05 -11.28
N GLY A 312 -13.69 0.97 -11.35
CA GLY A 312 -14.45 1.17 -12.58
C GLY A 312 -14.38 -0.03 -13.53
N PRO A 313 -15.08 0.03 -14.69
CA PRO A 313 -15.19 -1.10 -15.60
C PRO A 313 -13.87 -1.52 -16.26
N VAL A 314 -13.41 -2.74 -16.02
CA VAL A 314 -12.16 -3.30 -16.58
C VAL A 314 -12.40 -4.39 -17.64
N ARG A 315 -13.28 -4.12 -18.61
CA ARG A 315 -13.84 -5.14 -19.53
C ARG A 315 -12.80 -6.01 -20.25
N ILE A 316 -11.74 -5.42 -20.81
CA ILE A 316 -10.71 -6.19 -21.55
C ILE A 316 -9.92 -7.10 -20.60
N THR A 317 -9.50 -6.57 -19.45
CA THR A 317 -8.81 -7.36 -18.42
C THR A 317 -9.71 -8.44 -17.84
N GLN A 318 -11.00 -8.15 -17.66
CA GLN A 318 -11.99 -9.11 -17.20
C GLN A 318 -12.12 -10.31 -18.15
N SER A 319 -12.21 -10.08 -19.46
CA SER A 319 -12.25 -11.18 -20.44
C SER A 319 -10.98 -12.03 -20.36
N PHE A 320 -9.80 -11.41 -20.39
CA PHE A 320 -8.52 -12.11 -20.27
C PHE A 320 -8.45 -12.97 -19.00
N VAL A 321 -8.79 -12.40 -17.85
CA VAL A 321 -8.74 -13.10 -16.56
C VAL A 321 -9.72 -14.27 -16.52
N ASN A 322 -10.93 -14.12 -17.05
CA ASN A 322 -11.90 -15.23 -17.09
C ASN A 322 -11.43 -16.37 -18.00
N TYR A 323 -10.93 -16.07 -19.21
CA TYR A 323 -10.37 -17.10 -20.09
C TYR A 323 -9.19 -17.83 -19.44
N TRP A 324 -8.32 -17.09 -18.75
CA TRP A 324 -7.25 -17.70 -17.98
C TRP A 324 -7.78 -18.63 -16.88
N PHE A 325 -8.80 -18.21 -16.14
CA PHE A 325 -9.40 -19.03 -15.09
C PHE A 325 -10.02 -20.31 -15.63
N ASP A 326 -10.65 -20.24 -16.80
CA ASP A 326 -11.24 -21.42 -17.44
C ASP A 326 -10.14 -22.42 -17.83
N LEU A 327 -9.03 -21.96 -18.42
CA LEU A 327 -7.87 -22.82 -18.73
C LEU A 327 -7.16 -23.38 -17.49
N ALA A 328 -7.07 -22.58 -16.42
CA ALA A 328 -6.38 -22.98 -15.19
C ALA A 328 -7.20 -23.98 -14.35
N LEU A 329 -8.53 -23.96 -14.48
CA LEU A 329 -9.46 -24.81 -13.72
C LEU A 329 -10.00 -26.00 -14.52
N ASP A 330 -9.67 -26.08 -15.80
CA ASP A 330 -9.97 -27.23 -16.64
C ASP A 330 -9.10 -28.44 -16.21
N PRO A 331 -9.71 -29.57 -15.78
CA PRO A 331 -8.99 -30.76 -15.34
C PRO A 331 -7.98 -31.30 -16.35
N ASP A 332 -8.23 -31.12 -17.66
CA ASP A 332 -7.36 -31.63 -18.71
C ASP A 332 -6.09 -30.77 -18.90
N SER A 333 -6.15 -29.49 -18.51
CA SER A 333 -5.04 -28.54 -18.68
C SER A 333 -4.37 -28.07 -17.41
N ALA A 334 -4.98 -28.18 -16.22
CA ALA A 334 -4.48 -27.57 -14.98
C ALA A 334 -3.04 -27.98 -14.60
N PHE A 335 -2.66 -29.25 -14.80
CA PHE A 335 -1.31 -29.75 -14.53
C PHE A 335 -0.35 -29.61 -15.72
N SER A 336 -0.87 -29.27 -16.90
CA SER A 336 -0.12 -29.20 -18.16
C SER A 336 -0.08 -27.78 -18.74
N VAL A 337 -0.48 -26.77 -17.97
CA VAL A 337 -0.51 -25.35 -18.40
C VAL A 337 0.83 -24.88 -18.97
N ALA A 338 1.95 -25.41 -18.46
CA ALA A 338 3.30 -25.10 -18.94
C ALA A 338 3.51 -25.41 -20.43
N ASP A 339 2.78 -26.39 -20.97
CA ASP A 339 2.89 -26.86 -22.36
C ASP A 339 1.56 -26.68 -23.14
N ASN A 340 0.54 -26.10 -22.51
CA ASN A 340 -0.75 -25.86 -23.13
C ASN A 340 -0.67 -24.71 -24.14
N ALA A 341 -0.89 -25.03 -25.42
CA ALA A 341 -0.80 -24.06 -26.52
C ALA A 341 -1.82 -22.91 -26.40
N ALA A 342 -3.03 -23.18 -25.93
CA ALA A 342 -4.07 -22.15 -25.74
C ALA A 342 -3.70 -21.18 -24.60
N ALA A 343 -3.13 -21.70 -23.51
CA ALA A 343 -2.63 -20.88 -22.40
C ALA A 343 -1.46 -19.99 -22.84
N LYS A 344 -0.49 -20.55 -23.59
CA LYS A 344 0.63 -19.77 -24.14
C LYS A 344 0.14 -18.69 -25.11
N ALA A 345 -0.79 -19.03 -26.01
CA ALA A 345 -1.39 -18.06 -26.93
C ALA A 345 -2.11 -16.93 -26.20
N LEU A 346 -2.90 -17.24 -25.18
CA LEU A 346 -3.61 -16.24 -24.37
C LEU A 346 -2.65 -15.25 -23.69
N ILE A 347 -1.54 -15.73 -23.13
CA ILE A 347 -0.51 -14.88 -22.51
C ILE A 347 0.22 -14.02 -23.54
N HIS A 348 0.58 -14.61 -24.69
CA HIS A 348 1.22 -13.91 -25.80
C HIS A 348 0.34 -12.77 -26.34
N ASP A 349 -0.90 -13.09 -26.72
CA ASP A 349 -1.87 -12.12 -27.25
C ASP A 349 -2.11 -10.98 -26.24
N ARG A 350 -2.16 -11.31 -24.95
CA ARG A 350 -2.31 -10.33 -23.88
C ARG A 350 -1.11 -9.39 -23.79
N GLU A 351 0.12 -9.91 -23.89
CA GLU A 351 1.31 -9.07 -23.87
C GLU A 351 1.32 -8.11 -25.07
N VAL A 352 1.07 -8.64 -26.27
CA VAL A 352 1.04 -7.86 -27.51
C VAL A 352 -0.01 -6.77 -27.45
N ALA A 353 -1.21 -7.07 -26.97
CA ALA A 353 -2.27 -6.08 -26.82
C ALA A 353 -1.91 -4.92 -25.86
N LEU A 354 -1.10 -5.19 -24.83
CA LEU A 354 -0.71 -4.18 -23.84
C LEU A 354 0.51 -3.37 -24.27
N LYS A 355 1.49 -4.00 -24.93
CA LYS A 355 2.82 -3.43 -25.16
C LYS A 355 3.12 -3.14 -26.62
N GLY A 356 2.34 -3.69 -27.56
CA GLY A 356 2.58 -3.56 -28.99
C GLY A 356 4.02 -3.94 -29.37
N GLN A 357 4.74 -3.02 -30.00
CA GLN A 357 6.13 -3.21 -30.43
C GLN A 357 7.13 -3.46 -29.28
N GLN A 358 6.73 -3.23 -28.02
CA GLN A 358 7.56 -3.48 -26.84
C GLN A 358 7.28 -4.85 -26.19
N ALA A 359 6.40 -5.67 -26.76
CA ALA A 359 6.16 -7.03 -26.29
C ALA A 359 7.46 -7.85 -26.39
N ARG A 360 7.89 -8.43 -25.27
CA ARG A 360 9.18 -9.12 -25.19
C ARG A 360 9.18 -10.44 -25.95
N LEU A 361 8.03 -11.10 -26.03
CA LEU A 361 7.90 -12.34 -26.80
C LEU A 361 8.09 -12.13 -28.32
N ASP A 362 7.82 -10.92 -28.82
CA ASP A 362 7.95 -10.58 -30.26
C ASP A 362 9.17 -9.68 -30.57
N ASN A 363 9.80 -9.09 -29.54
CA ASN A 363 10.90 -8.14 -29.71
C ASN A 363 12.17 -8.63 -29.01
N PRO A 364 13.16 -9.17 -29.77
CA PRO A 364 14.42 -9.67 -29.21
C PRO A 364 15.18 -8.64 -28.38
N ARG A 365 15.18 -7.35 -28.77
CA ARG A 365 15.86 -6.28 -28.01
C ARG A 365 15.17 -6.02 -26.67
N ALA A 366 13.85 -6.10 -26.62
CA ALA A 366 13.11 -5.96 -25.37
C ALA A 366 13.31 -7.17 -24.45
N LEU A 367 13.46 -8.36 -25.03
CA LEU A 367 13.77 -9.61 -24.32
C LEU A 367 15.19 -9.61 -23.74
N GLU A 368 16.19 -9.06 -24.44
CA GLU A 368 17.56 -8.95 -23.93
C GLU A 368 17.61 -8.20 -22.57
N LEU A 369 16.78 -7.17 -22.43
CA LEU A 369 16.66 -6.35 -21.21
C LEU A 369 15.93 -7.05 -20.05
N TRP A 370 15.34 -8.23 -20.28
CA TRP A 370 14.70 -9.01 -19.22
C TRP A 370 15.76 -9.70 -18.35
N LEU A 371 15.67 -9.46 -17.04
CA LEU A 371 16.62 -9.92 -16.02
C LEU A 371 16.21 -11.23 -15.34
N GLY A 372 15.29 -11.99 -15.94
CA GLY A 372 14.88 -13.30 -15.46
C GLY A 372 13.66 -13.32 -14.53
N ASN A 373 13.09 -12.16 -14.16
CA ASN A 373 11.83 -12.09 -13.40
C ASN A 373 10.99 -10.89 -13.88
N SER A 374 9.69 -11.10 -14.01
CA SER A 374 8.73 -10.09 -14.42
C SER A 374 7.37 -10.36 -13.78
N GLY A 375 7.20 -9.84 -12.57
CA GLY A 375 5.92 -9.95 -11.87
C GLY A 375 5.60 -11.37 -11.38
N ALA A 376 6.60 -12.24 -11.21
CA ALA A 376 6.38 -13.66 -10.95
C ALA A 376 5.88 -13.97 -9.53
N LEU A 377 5.87 -13.00 -8.61
CA LEU A 377 5.40 -13.25 -7.25
C LEU A 377 3.87 -13.21 -7.17
N GLN A 378 3.32 -14.13 -6.36
CA GLN A 378 1.92 -14.11 -5.98
C GLN A 378 1.52 -12.76 -5.35
N LEU A 379 0.36 -12.24 -5.78
CA LEU A 379 -0.16 -10.96 -5.32
C LEU A 379 -0.47 -10.98 -3.82
N ASN A 380 0.07 -10.00 -3.10
CA ASN A 380 -0.17 -9.83 -1.67
C ASN A 380 -0.89 -8.51 -1.35
N PHE A 381 -1.32 -7.75 -2.37
CA PHE A 381 -2.07 -6.51 -2.21
C PHE A 381 -1.42 -5.47 -1.27
N ARG A 382 -0.07 -5.40 -1.25
CA ARG A 382 0.77 -4.57 -0.36
C ARG A 382 0.84 -5.01 1.10
N TRP A 383 0.41 -6.24 1.38
CA TRP A 383 0.39 -6.79 2.73
C TRP A 383 1.72 -6.74 3.49
N PRO A 384 2.91 -6.94 2.89
CA PRO A 384 4.17 -6.83 3.65
C PRO A 384 4.36 -5.46 4.32
N THR A 385 4.03 -4.38 3.60
CA THR A 385 4.09 -3.02 4.15
C THR A 385 2.99 -2.80 5.19
N VAL A 386 1.77 -3.28 4.91
CA VAL A 386 0.63 -3.18 5.83
C VAL A 386 0.90 -3.92 7.13
N SER A 387 1.32 -5.18 7.06
CA SER A 387 1.63 -6.01 8.22
C SER A 387 2.71 -5.36 9.09
N LYS A 388 3.72 -4.73 8.47
CA LYS A 388 4.74 -3.99 9.23
C LYS A 388 4.15 -2.79 9.98
N ILE A 389 3.34 -1.97 9.32
CA ILE A 389 2.67 -0.81 9.94
C ILE A 389 1.67 -1.26 11.02
N LEU A 390 0.89 -2.31 10.73
CA LEU A 390 -0.07 -2.90 11.67
C LEU A 390 0.65 -3.41 12.92
N ASN A 391 1.74 -4.16 12.76
CA ASN A 391 2.52 -4.67 13.88
C ASN A 391 3.18 -3.56 14.70
N ASP A 392 3.61 -2.45 14.08
CA ASP A 392 4.10 -1.27 14.82
C ASP A 392 3.00 -0.74 15.77
N VAL A 393 1.76 -0.62 15.28
CA VAL A 393 0.61 -0.13 16.06
C VAL A 393 0.22 -1.13 17.15
N LEU A 394 0.03 -2.40 16.80
CA LEU A 394 -0.36 -3.44 17.76
C LEU A 394 0.68 -3.63 18.88
N THR A 395 1.97 -3.54 18.55
CA THR A 395 3.04 -3.59 19.57
C THR A 395 3.01 -2.38 20.49
N GLY A 396 2.57 -1.21 19.99
CA GLY A 396 2.35 -0.03 20.82
C GLY A 396 1.16 -0.20 21.77
N LEU A 397 0.05 -0.76 21.28
CA LEU A 397 -1.15 -1.04 22.09
C LEU A 397 -0.88 -2.06 23.20
N ALA A 398 -0.17 -3.16 22.89
CA ALA A 398 0.14 -4.20 23.88
C ALA A 398 1.02 -3.72 25.05
N GLN A 399 1.76 -2.61 24.89
CA GLN A 399 2.52 -2.03 26.01
C GLN A 399 1.60 -1.44 27.09
N GLN A 400 0.40 -1.00 26.73
CA GLN A 400 -0.58 -0.47 27.67
C GLN A 400 -1.09 -1.56 28.62
N GLU A 401 -1.44 -2.74 28.09
CA GLU A 401 -1.95 -3.85 28.90
C GLU A 401 -0.91 -4.35 29.92
N ALA A 402 0.37 -4.39 29.54
CA ALA A 402 1.45 -4.77 30.44
C ALA A 402 1.69 -3.75 31.57
N ASP A 403 1.54 -2.46 31.30
CA ASP A 403 1.70 -1.41 32.32
C ASP A 403 0.52 -1.38 33.32
N TYR A 404 -0.69 -1.77 32.89
CA TYR A 404 -1.85 -1.93 33.78
C TYR A 404 -1.75 -3.17 34.68
N ASP A 405 -1.28 -4.32 34.17
CA ASP A 405 -1.11 -5.56 34.95
C ASP A 405 0.01 -5.48 36.00
N VAL A 406 0.98 -4.56 35.85
CA VAL A 406 2.03 -4.32 36.86
C VAL A 406 1.59 -3.30 37.92
N ALA A 407 0.57 -2.49 37.62
CA ALA A 407 0.02 -1.47 38.53
C ALA A 407 -1.18 -1.97 39.37
N ALA A 408 -1.76 -3.12 39.02
CA ALA A 408 -2.81 -3.83 39.76
C ALA A 408 -2.20 -4.86 40.73
#